data_AF-A0A971UFF2-F1
#
_entry.id   AF-A0A971UFF2-F1
#
_cell.length_a   1.000
_cell.length_b   1.000
_cell.length_c   1.000
_cell.angle_alpha   90.00
_cell.angle_beta   90.00
_cell.angle_gamma   90.00
#
_symmetry.space_group_name_H-M   'P 1'
#
loop_
_entity.id
_entity.type
_entity.pdbx_description
1 polymer ?
#
loop_
_entity_poly.entity_id
_entity_poly.type
_entity_poly.pdbx_seq_one_letter_code
_entity_poly.pdbx_strand_id
1 'polypeptide(L)'
;MCYLTRSLERRCLAAAWRLGPAVLLGAAVMLVAPRLCAVEPEWIMYHDPQLPKPAFETGFPPGLLALWLQALERPERDLKRRAAEAIVRAQQEGLTGLDAAIEPLMRELQRPEQERLVRLAVVQALVALDARQAAPLLCAALDEGDLDLAELVEPALGRWQHAAMRDVWRARVARDVTLHRMHVLAIRGLAALGDTAALPRLLALAEDRHTPTGVRLEAAAALGKLQQSGLEEPARVLSQDQSPEALVRRLIAARMLAGHRSPDAVARLTELAADPQPSVQAVALEALYHQDPQLVMPLIDQTVKSPDVNVRRWGAATLIAQPSSETIARLAPLLDDLDPALRIHVCDSLVQLAQDAALHDAVITQGRALLDAEGWRAQEQAILLLVTLDDKSIVDRLLVLLDAERAEVMTTAAWGLCRLEVPATAARICEVFQTKTERCLAGGKQRNGTYTQLSHLAQALGRLRHAPADPVLRKYIPKQSVLHTNTRAASIWALGHLHAETSDSELAQKLLERVLDDDFETSMLRKEPPEDTEVRRMAAVALGRMRATETVDGLRTAVLRNGIQSPTGYAAAWAIHAITGEEIPTVRPIENWIDGWFLTPLKEPPAADTAVDGN
;
A
#
# COMPACT_ATOMS: atom_id res chain seq x y z
N MET A 1 4.50 -1.96 16.26
CA MET A 1 4.34 -1.06 15.09
C MET A 1 3.80 -1.76 13.84
N CYS A 2 3.27 -3.00 13.93
CA CYS A 2 2.67 -3.73 12.79
C CYS A 2 1.16 -3.52 12.58
N TYR A 3 0.50 -2.61 13.30
CA TYR A 3 -0.96 -2.42 13.21
C TYR A 3 -1.41 -1.10 12.55
N LEU A 4 -0.50 -0.17 12.26
CA LEU A 4 -0.86 1.14 11.70
C LEU A 4 -0.81 1.17 10.17
N THR A 5 0.06 0.40 9.52
CA THR A 5 0.22 0.39 8.05
C THR A 5 -0.93 -0.33 7.33
N ARG A 6 -1.39 -1.48 7.82
CA ARG A 6 -2.59 -2.15 7.27
C ARG A 6 -3.89 -1.35 7.45
N SER A 7 -3.96 -0.47 8.46
CA SER A 7 -5.14 0.37 8.69
C SER A 7 -5.19 1.58 7.76
N LEU A 8 -4.03 2.08 7.31
CA LEU A 8 -3.94 3.19 6.36
C LEU A 8 -4.24 2.71 4.94
N GLU A 9 -3.79 1.52 4.52
CA GLU A 9 -4.12 0.98 3.19
C GLU A 9 -5.61 0.65 3.05
N ARG A 10 -6.24 0.04 4.08
CA ARG A 10 -7.69 -0.22 4.06
C ARG A 10 -8.52 1.04 4.22
N ARG A 11 -8.03 2.08 4.91
CA ARG A 11 -8.72 3.38 4.99
C ARG A 11 -8.55 4.24 3.74
N CYS A 12 -7.45 4.13 3.00
CA CYS A 12 -7.30 4.79 1.70
C CYS A 12 -8.16 4.15 0.61
N LEU A 13 -8.30 2.82 0.62
CA LEU A 13 -9.21 2.11 -0.31
C LEU A 13 -10.69 2.28 0.06
N ALA A 14 -11.04 2.36 1.35
CA ALA A 14 -12.43 2.57 1.79
C ALA A 14 -12.87 4.05 1.80
N ALA A 15 -11.94 5.02 1.90
CA ALA A 15 -12.27 6.45 1.83
C ALA A 15 -12.49 6.96 0.41
N ALA A 16 -11.97 6.27 -0.61
CA ALA A 16 -12.20 6.60 -2.02
C ALA A 16 -13.67 6.44 -2.46
N TRP A 17 -14.50 5.73 -1.68
CA TRP A 17 -15.92 5.48 -1.99
C TRP A 17 -16.91 6.20 -1.07
N ARG A 18 -16.44 7.00 -0.08
CA ARG A 18 -17.32 7.70 0.88
C ARG A 18 -17.29 9.23 0.79
N LEU A 19 -16.56 9.78 -0.18
CA LEU A 19 -16.71 11.17 -0.59
C LEU A 19 -17.52 11.15 -1.89
N GLY A 20 -18.68 11.82 -1.90
CA GLY A 20 -19.44 12.03 -3.13
C GLY A 20 -18.57 12.64 -4.23
N PRO A 21 -18.99 12.60 -5.51
CA PRO A 21 -18.15 12.86 -6.69
C PRO A 21 -17.67 14.32 -6.88
N ALA A 22 -17.67 15.12 -5.81
CA ALA A 22 -17.02 16.41 -5.76
C ALA A 22 -15.52 16.21 -5.48
N VAL A 23 -14.68 16.59 -6.45
CA VAL A 23 -13.20 16.58 -6.41
C VAL A 23 -12.56 15.25 -6.84
N LEU A 24 -12.80 14.84 -8.09
CA LEU A 24 -11.84 14.06 -8.89
C LEU A 24 -11.33 14.95 -10.02
N LEU A 25 -10.40 15.85 -9.65
CA LEU A 25 -9.47 16.51 -10.55
C LEU A 25 -8.13 16.66 -9.82
N GLY A 26 -7.53 15.52 -9.55
CA GLY A 26 -6.09 15.36 -9.62
C GLY A 26 -5.90 14.13 -10.49
N ALA A 27 -5.11 14.23 -11.55
CA ALA A 27 -4.45 13.05 -12.07
C ALA A 27 -3.72 12.44 -10.86
N ALA A 28 -4.31 11.40 -10.27
CA ALA A 28 -3.56 10.51 -9.44
C ALA A 28 -2.51 9.96 -10.39
N VAL A 29 -1.26 10.37 -10.16
CA VAL A 29 -0.08 9.76 -10.74
C VAL A 29 -0.16 8.27 -10.39
N MET A 30 -0.81 7.50 -11.25
CA MET A 30 -0.46 6.11 -11.46
C MET A 30 0.50 6.14 -12.64
N LEU A 31 1.74 6.54 -12.36
CA LEU A 31 2.84 5.74 -12.86
C LEU A 31 2.43 4.31 -12.55
N VAL A 32 2.12 3.52 -13.58
CA VAL A 32 2.15 2.06 -13.45
C VAL A 32 3.63 1.73 -13.26
N ALA A 33 4.17 2.10 -12.10
CA ALA A 33 5.39 1.55 -11.62
C ALA A 33 5.08 0.06 -11.40
N PRO A 34 5.95 -0.87 -11.84
CA PRO A 34 5.93 -2.19 -11.23
C PRO A 34 5.88 -1.99 -9.70
N ARG A 35 5.20 -2.88 -8.96
CA ARG A 35 5.18 -2.82 -7.49
C ARG A 35 6.63 -2.87 -7.00
N LEU A 36 7.26 -1.70 -6.87
CA LEU A 36 8.50 -1.50 -6.18
C LEU A 36 8.18 -1.85 -4.74
N CYS A 37 8.80 -2.92 -4.27
CA CYS A 37 8.62 -3.38 -2.91
C CYS A 37 9.37 -2.38 -2.05
N ALA A 38 8.65 -1.57 -1.28
CA ALA A 38 9.28 -0.67 -0.33
C ALA A 38 10.28 -1.48 0.50
N VAL A 39 11.55 -1.07 0.51
CA VAL A 39 12.57 -1.69 1.37
C VAL A 39 12.21 -1.42 2.83
N GLU A 40 11.51 -2.37 3.45
CA GLU A 40 11.10 -2.28 4.86
C GLU A 40 11.99 -3.16 5.76
N PRO A 41 12.43 -2.67 6.93
CA PRO A 41 13.13 -3.47 7.92
C PRO A 41 12.32 -4.67 8.44
N GLU A 42 12.56 -5.83 7.85
CA GLU A 42 11.93 -7.09 8.26
C GLU A 42 12.45 -7.63 9.61
N TRP A 43 11.60 -8.41 10.29
CA TRP A 43 11.92 -9.09 11.54
C TRP A 43 12.17 -10.57 11.26
N ILE A 44 13.44 -10.96 11.14
CA ILE A 44 13.87 -12.31 10.74
C ILE A 44 13.25 -13.39 11.63
N MET A 45 13.04 -13.12 12.93
CA MET A 45 12.45 -14.10 13.85
C MET A 45 11.05 -14.60 13.45
N TYR A 46 10.32 -13.87 12.60
CA TYR A 46 9.01 -14.30 12.09
C TYR A 46 9.07 -15.13 10.82
N HIS A 47 10.25 -15.27 10.21
CA HIS A 47 10.49 -15.96 8.95
C HIS A 47 11.47 -17.14 9.08
N ASP A 48 12.11 -17.28 10.24
CA ASP A 48 13.00 -18.40 10.56
C ASP A 48 12.57 -19.00 11.92
N PRO A 49 12.00 -20.22 11.96
CA PRO A 49 11.61 -21.04 10.83
C PRO A 49 10.39 -20.43 10.12
N GLN A 50 10.21 -20.78 8.85
CA GLN A 50 9.05 -20.33 8.10
C GLN A 50 7.80 -21.09 8.55
N LEU A 51 7.04 -20.48 9.45
CA LEU A 51 5.77 -21.01 9.94
C LEU A 51 4.64 -20.44 9.07
N PRO A 52 4.00 -21.24 8.18
CA PRO A 52 2.89 -20.77 7.38
C PRO A 52 1.79 -20.20 8.28
N LYS A 53 1.35 -18.99 7.94
CA LYS A 53 0.16 -18.42 8.55
C LYS A 53 -1.05 -19.10 7.92
N PRO A 54 -2.12 -19.37 8.68
CA PRO A 54 -3.35 -19.85 8.07
C PRO A 54 -3.79 -18.89 6.97
N ALA A 55 -4.11 -19.44 5.81
CA ALA A 55 -4.74 -18.67 4.75
C ALA A 55 -6.10 -18.21 5.27
N PHE A 56 -6.41 -16.94 5.13
CA PHE A 56 -7.76 -16.45 5.35
C PHE A 56 -8.46 -16.48 4.02
N GLU A 57 -9.45 -17.34 3.90
CA GLU A 57 -10.33 -17.34 2.74
C GLU A 57 -11.55 -16.49 3.08
N THR A 58 -11.82 -15.50 2.24
CA THR A 58 -13.04 -14.70 2.36
C THR A 58 -14.21 -15.60 1.98
N GLY A 59 -15.01 -15.98 2.98
CA GLY A 59 -16.23 -16.75 2.79
C GLY A 59 -17.44 -15.82 2.60
N PHE A 60 -18.40 -16.26 1.79
CA PHE A 60 -19.68 -15.57 1.59
C PHE A 60 -20.83 -16.54 1.84
N PRO A 61 -21.83 -16.19 2.67
CA PRO A 61 -23.01 -17.03 2.91
C PRO A 61 -23.55 -17.61 1.60
N PRO A 62 -23.70 -18.95 1.49
CA PRO A 62 -24.17 -19.55 0.25
C PRO A 62 -25.59 -19.05 -0.06
N GLY A 63 -25.89 -18.74 -1.32
CA GLY A 63 -27.22 -18.32 -1.74
C GLY A 63 -27.57 -16.83 -1.51
N LEU A 64 -26.60 -15.98 -1.13
CA LEU A 64 -26.81 -14.53 -1.00
C LEU A 64 -27.45 -13.92 -2.25
N LEU A 65 -26.85 -14.15 -3.42
CA LEU A 65 -27.33 -13.59 -4.67
C LEU A 65 -28.76 -14.03 -4.96
N ALA A 66 -29.07 -15.32 -4.81
CA ALA A 66 -30.42 -15.84 -5.04
C ALA A 66 -31.47 -15.11 -4.16
N LEU A 67 -31.14 -14.85 -2.90
CA LEU A 67 -32.01 -14.13 -1.98
C LEU A 67 -32.17 -12.65 -2.35
N TRP A 68 -31.10 -11.99 -2.82
CA TRP A 68 -31.17 -10.61 -3.29
C TRP A 68 -31.96 -10.48 -4.60
N LEU A 69 -31.86 -11.46 -5.50
CA LEU A 69 -32.68 -11.50 -6.71
C LEU A 69 -34.16 -11.66 -6.38
N GLN A 70 -34.51 -12.52 -5.41
CA GLN A 70 -35.88 -12.60 -4.91
C GLN A 70 -36.35 -11.26 -4.34
N ALA A 71 -35.52 -10.60 -3.53
CA ALA A 71 -35.83 -9.28 -2.96
C ALA A 71 -35.97 -8.18 -4.03
N LEU A 72 -35.32 -8.32 -5.18
CA LEU A 72 -35.43 -7.42 -6.31
C LEU A 72 -36.78 -7.55 -7.03
N GLU A 73 -37.37 -8.76 -7.05
CA GLU A 73 -38.67 -9.03 -7.67
C GLU A 73 -39.86 -8.53 -6.82
N ARG A 74 -39.63 -8.33 -5.52
CA ARG A 74 -40.61 -7.86 -4.56
C ARG A 74 -41.09 -6.43 -4.84
N PRO A 75 -42.37 -6.08 -4.57
CA PRO A 75 -42.89 -4.73 -4.83
C PRO A 75 -42.31 -3.65 -3.90
N GLU A 76 -41.78 -4.02 -2.74
CA GLU A 76 -41.32 -3.08 -1.71
C GLU A 76 -40.03 -2.35 -2.13
N ARG A 77 -40.11 -1.02 -2.26
CA ARG A 77 -38.98 -0.16 -2.70
C ARG A 77 -37.67 -0.39 -1.95
N ASP A 78 -37.75 -0.57 -0.64
CA ASP A 78 -36.57 -0.69 0.21
C ASP A 78 -35.89 -2.04 0.03
N LEU A 79 -36.65 -3.10 -0.29
CA LEU A 79 -36.07 -4.40 -0.60
C LEU A 79 -35.26 -4.34 -1.90
N LYS A 80 -35.84 -3.74 -2.95
CA LYS A 80 -35.15 -3.56 -4.24
C LYS A 80 -33.88 -2.74 -4.11
N ARG A 81 -33.97 -1.57 -3.45
CA ARG A 81 -32.84 -0.66 -3.25
C ARG A 81 -31.71 -1.36 -2.49
N ARG A 82 -32.02 -1.99 -1.34
CA ARG A 82 -31.01 -2.65 -0.50
C ARG A 82 -30.43 -3.91 -1.16
N ALA A 83 -31.19 -4.61 -2.01
CA ALA A 83 -30.69 -5.73 -2.80
C ALA A 83 -29.65 -5.27 -3.83
N ALA A 84 -29.92 -4.19 -4.56
CA ALA A 84 -28.96 -3.61 -5.51
C ALA A 84 -27.70 -3.07 -4.79
N GLU A 85 -27.84 -2.38 -3.65
CA GLU A 85 -26.71 -1.94 -2.82
C GLU A 85 -25.88 -3.12 -2.29
N ALA A 86 -26.52 -4.24 -1.93
CA ALA A 86 -25.83 -5.45 -1.49
C ALA A 86 -24.99 -6.08 -2.61
N ILE A 87 -25.49 -6.08 -3.85
CA ILE A 87 -24.74 -6.53 -5.03
C ILE A 87 -23.50 -5.66 -5.27
N VAL A 88 -23.62 -4.33 -5.14
CA VAL A 88 -22.47 -3.41 -5.24
C VAL A 88 -21.41 -3.74 -4.20
N ARG A 89 -21.81 -3.90 -2.93
CA ARG A 89 -20.90 -4.30 -1.86
C ARG A 89 -20.26 -5.65 -2.14
N ALA A 90 -21.04 -6.63 -2.61
CA ALA A 90 -20.55 -7.97 -2.90
C ALA A 90 -19.48 -7.96 -4.01
N GLN A 91 -19.66 -7.13 -5.05
CA GLN A 91 -18.65 -6.94 -6.10
C GLN A 91 -17.35 -6.33 -5.54
N GLN A 92 -17.45 -5.37 -4.61
CA GLN A 92 -16.28 -4.75 -3.96
C GLN A 92 -15.53 -5.74 -3.05
N GLU A 93 -16.26 -6.63 -2.39
CA GLU A 93 -15.68 -7.68 -1.53
C GLU A 93 -15.17 -8.89 -2.34
N GLY A 94 -15.46 -8.97 -3.64
CA GLY A 94 -14.97 -9.99 -4.55
C GLY A 94 -15.84 -11.25 -4.66
N LEU A 95 -17.15 -11.16 -4.37
CA LEU A 95 -18.08 -12.26 -4.62
C LEU A 95 -18.20 -12.53 -6.13
N THR A 96 -17.93 -13.76 -6.53
CA THR A 96 -18.02 -14.20 -7.94
C THR A 96 -19.45 -14.60 -8.32
N GLY A 97 -19.74 -14.66 -9.63
CA GLY A 97 -21.06 -15.09 -10.14
C GLY A 97 -22.15 -14.02 -10.08
N LEU A 98 -21.81 -12.77 -9.76
CA LEU A 98 -22.75 -11.64 -9.73
C LEU A 98 -23.26 -11.23 -11.12
N ASP A 99 -22.67 -11.72 -12.20
CA ASP A 99 -23.14 -11.49 -13.58
C ASP A 99 -24.60 -11.94 -13.79
N ALA A 100 -25.05 -12.94 -13.03
CA ALA A 100 -26.44 -13.39 -13.04
C ALA A 100 -27.45 -12.30 -12.56
N ALA A 101 -26.97 -11.24 -11.90
CA ALA A 101 -27.79 -10.11 -11.50
C ALA A 101 -28.06 -9.10 -12.62
N ILE A 102 -27.28 -9.10 -13.71
CA ILE A 102 -27.35 -8.06 -14.74
C ILE A 102 -28.73 -8.00 -15.40
N GLU A 103 -29.24 -9.13 -15.87
CA GLU A 103 -30.57 -9.20 -16.51
C GLU A 103 -31.72 -8.81 -15.55
N PRO A 104 -31.80 -9.32 -14.31
CA PRO A 104 -32.74 -8.83 -13.30
C PRO A 104 -32.66 -7.31 -13.06
N LEU A 105 -31.46 -6.75 -12.93
CA LEU A 105 -31.25 -5.32 -12.71
C LEU A 105 -31.69 -4.49 -13.92
N MET A 106 -31.40 -4.95 -15.14
CA MET A 106 -31.87 -4.31 -16.38
C MET A 106 -33.41 -4.31 -16.46
N ARG A 107 -34.06 -5.43 -16.09
CA ARG A 107 -35.53 -5.51 -16.02
C ARG A 107 -36.11 -4.53 -15.01
N GLU A 108 -35.50 -4.37 -13.83
CA GLU A 108 -35.95 -3.38 -12.85
C GLU A 108 -35.81 -1.95 -13.36
N LEU A 109 -34.73 -1.63 -14.06
CA LEU A 109 -34.52 -0.31 -14.64
C LEU A 109 -35.58 0.04 -15.70
N GLN A 110 -36.09 -0.96 -16.43
CA GLN A 110 -37.12 -0.79 -17.46
C GLN A 110 -38.55 -0.66 -16.90
N ARG A 111 -38.77 -0.88 -15.60
CA ARG A 111 -40.12 -0.79 -15.03
C ARG A 111 -40.64 0.65 -15.11
N PRO A 112 -41.89 0.86 -15.58
CA PRO A 112 -42.49 2.18 -15.61
C PRO A 112 -42.64 2.73 -14.19
N GLU A 113 -42.48 4.04 -14.03
CA GLU A 113 -42.63 4.78 -12.76
C GLU A 113 -41.74 4.28 -11.61
N GLN A 114 -40.59 3.65 -11.91
CA GLN A 114 -39.68 3.19 -10.89
C GLN A 114 -39.13 4.37 -10.06
N GLU A 115 -39.22 4.25 -8.74
CA GLU A 115 -38.80 5.29 -7.80
C GLU A 115 -37.31 5.65 -7.95
N ARG A 116 -37.01 6.94 -7.85
CA ARG A 116 -35.67 7.52 -8.06
C ARG A 116 -34.56 6.80 -7.27
N LEU A 117 -34.79 6.48 -6.00
CA LEU A 117 -33.76 5.83 -5.16
C LEU A 117 -33.47 4.39 -5.61
N VAL A 118 -34.49 3.64 -6.03
CA VAL A 118 -34.31 2.28 -6.56
C VAL A 118 -33.58 2.35 -7.90
N ARG A 119 -33.97 3.29 -8.77
CA ARG A 119 -33.30 3.53 -10.05
C ARG A 119 -31.80 3.80 -9.85
N LEU A 120 -31.44 4.71 -8.95
CA LEU A 120 -30.04 5.04 -8.65
C LEU A 120 -29.25 3.82 -8.16
N ALA A 121 -29.82 3.03 -7.24
CA ALA A 121 -29.16 1.83 -6.71
C ALA A 121 -28.97 0.74 -7.78
N VAL A 122 -29.97 0.52 -8.64
CA VAL A 122 -29.89 -0.43 -9.76
C VAL A 122 -28.82 -0.01 -10.76
N VAL A 123 -28.77 1.27 -11.11
CA VAL A 123 -27.78 1.82 -12.04
C VAL A 123 -26.37 1.74 -11.43
N GLN A 124 -26.22 2.03 -10.14
CA GLN A 124 -24.96 1.83 -9.42
C GLN A 124 -24.49 0.37 -9.46
N ALA A 125 -25.40 -0.58 -9.27
CA ALA A 125 -25.09 -2.01 -9.39
C ALA A 125 -24.65 -2.38 -10.81
N LEU A 126 -25.37 -1.95 -11.84
CA LEU A 126 -25.00 -2.21 -13.24
C LEU A 126 -23.63 -1.63 -13.61
N VAL A 127 -23.31 -0.41 -13.13
CA VAL A 127 -21.99 0.20 -13.35
C VAL A 127 -20.88 -0.52 -12.58
N ALA A 128 -21.14 -0.93 -11.33
CA ALA A 128 -20.18 -1.67 -10.51
C ALA A 128 -19.83 -3.05 -11.10
N LEU A 129 -20.80 -3.69 -11.75
CA LEU A 129 -20.64 -4.98 -12.44
C LEU A 129 -20.02 -4.88 -13.84
N ASP A 130 -19.63 -3.68 -14.30
CA ASP A 130 -19.17 -3.45 -15.68
C ASP A 130 -20.17 -3.97 -16.74
N ALA A 131 -21.48 -3.83 -16.50
CA ALA A 131 -22.54 -4.40 -17.35
C ALA A 131 -22.70 -3.64 -18.70
N ARG A 132 -21.76 -3.83 -19.63
CA ARG A 132 -21.70 -3.10 -20.91
C ARG A 132 -22.95 -3.26 -21.77
N GLN A 133 -23.63 -4.41 -21.68
CA GLN A 133 -24.90 -4.67 -22.37
C GLN A 133 -26.04 -3.75 -21.89
N ALA A 134 -25.95 -3.19 -20.68
CA ALA A 134 -26.93 -2.24 -20.15
C ALA A 134 -26.74 -0.82 -20.71
N ALA A 135 -25.66 -0.54 -21.46
CA ALA A 135 -25.34 0.81 -21.93
C ALA A 135 -26.50 1.55 -22.64
N PRO A 136 -27.28 0.92 -23.56
CA PRO A 136 -28.42 1.59 -24.17
C PRO A 136 -29.52 1.96 -23.16
N LEU A 137 -29.75 1.11 -22.16
CA LEU A 137 -30.75 1.37 -21.11
C LEU A 137 -30.29 2.47 -20.16
N LEU A 138 -29.02 2.45 -19.74
CA LEU A 138 -28.45 3.50 -18.90
C LEU A 138 -28.47 4.85 -19.65
N CYS A 139 -28.15 4.86 -20.94
CA CYS A 139 -28.23 6.04 -21.78
C CYS A 139 -29.66 6.58 -21.87
N ALA A 140 -30.65 5.71 -22.06
CA ALA A 140 -32.06 6.10 -22.12
C ALA A 140 -32.62 6.58 -20.77
N ALA A 141 -32.01 6.17 -19.64
CA ALA A 141 -32.40 6.57 -18.31
C ALA A 141 -31.87 7.96 -17.89
N LEU A 142 -30.95 8.56 -18.68
CA LEU A 142 -30.38 9.88 -18.38
C LEU A 142 -31.34 11.01 -18.75
N ASP A 143 -31.74 11.79 -17.75
CA ASP A 143 -32.44 13.06 -17.92
C ASP A 143 -31.46 14.24 -17.90
N GLU A 144 -31.70 15.31 -18.68
CA GLU A 144 -30.78 16.47 -18.78
C GLU A 144 -30.46 17.15 -17.43
N GLY A 145 -31.30 16.98 -16.40
CA GLY A 145 -31.15 17.58 -15.08
C GLY A 145 -30.73 16.64 -13.94
N ASP A 146 -30.63 15.32 -14.16
CA ASP A 146 -30.31 14.35 -13.09
C ASP A 146 -28.80 14.18 -12.94
N LEU A 147 -28.15 15.17 -12.30
CA LEU A 147 -26.70 15.19 -12.08
C LEU A 147 -26.18 13.95 -11.36
N ASP A 148 -26.91 13.46 -10.34
CA ASP A 148 -26.52 12.28 -9.56
C ASP A 148 -26.39 11.04 -10.46
N LEU A 149 -27.33 10.89 -11.40
CA LEU A 149 -27.32 9.78 -12.34
C LEU A 149 -26.24 9.96 -13.42
N ALA A 150 -26.07 11.19 -13.93
CA ALA A 150 -25.05 11.51 -14.91
C ALA A 150 -23.62 11.27 -14.38
N GLU A 151 -23.35 11.66 -13.13
CA GLU A 151 -22.04 11.45 -12.48
C GLU A 151 -21.68 9.97 -12.33
N LEU A 152 -22.67 9.09 -12.22
CA LEU A 152 -22.48 7.66 -12.13
C LEU A 152 -22.38 6.98 -13.51
N VAL A 153 -23.26 7.36 -14.44
CA VAL A 153 -23.44 6.67 -15.72
C VAL A 153 -22.49 7.17 -16.80
N GLU A 154 -22.34 8.48 -16.97
CA GLU A 154 -21.61 9.03 -18.13
C GLU A 154 -20.12 8.63 -18.14
N PRO A 155 -19.39 8.60 -17.01
CA PRO A 155 -18.03 8.06 -16.99
C PRO A 155 -17.98 6.59 -17.39
N ALA A 156 -18.97 5.78 -16.99
CA ALA A 156 -19.06 4.38 -17.38
C ALA A 156 -19.30 4.25 -18.89
N LEU A 157 -20.26 4.99 -19.45
CA LEU A 157 -20.55 5.02 -20.89
C LEU A 157 -19.34 5.48 -21.72
N GLY A 158 -18.56 6.45 -21.21
CA GLY A 158 -17.30 6.87 -21.83
C GLY A 158 -16.26 5.76 -21.85
N ARG A 159 -16.05 5.06 -20.72
CA ARG A 159 -15.14 3.90 -20.65
C ARG A 159 -15.60 2.74 -21.55
N TRP A 160 -16.90 2.53 -21.67
CA TRP A 160 -17.50 1.51 -22.53
C TRP A 160 -17.57 1.92 -24.00
N GLN A 161 -17.10 3.12 -24.34
CA GLN A 161 -17.08 3.65 -25.70
C GLN A 161 -18.48 3.69 -26.34
N HIS A 162 -19.52 4.01 -25.56
CA HIS A 162 -20.90 4.00 -26.04
C HIS A 162 -21.18 5.19 -26.97
N ALA A 163 -21.25 4.94 -28.27
CA ALA A 163 -21.31 5.96 -29.31
C ALA A 163 -22.53 6.90 -29.25
N ALA A 164 -23.67 6.46 -28.72
CA ALA A 164 -24.90 7.26 -28.69
C ALA A 164 -24.77 8.52 -27.81
N MET A 165 -23.89 8.50 -26.81
CA MET A 165 -23.63 9.66 -25.95
C MET A 165 -22.88 10.79 -26.66
N ARG A 166 -22.25 10.52 -27.81
CA ARG A 166 -21.46 11.53 -28.54
C ARG A 166 -22.27 12.78 -28.85
N ASP A 167 -23.46 12.61 -29.43
CA ASP A 167 -24.30 13.73 -29.82
C ASP A 167 -24.90 14.44 -28.61
N VAL A 168 -25.22 13.70 -27.54
CA VAL A 168 -25.67 14.26 -26.25
C VAL A 168 -24.60 15.17 -25.66
N TRP A 169 -23.36 14.71 -25.60
CA TRP A 169 -22.25 15.50 -25.07
C TRP A 169 -21.88 16.69 -25.95
N ARG A 170 -21.88 16.54 -27.28
CA ARG A 170 -21.68 17.65 -28.23
C ARG A 170 -22.75 18.73 -28.05
N ALA A 171 -24.02 18.33 -28.00
CA ALA A 171 -25.13 19.25 -27.79
C ALA A 171 -25.00 19.99 -26.45
N ARG A 172 -24.56 19.29 -25.40
CA ARG A 172 -24.34 19.90 -24.09
C ARG A 172 -23.22 20.94 -24.11
N VAL A 173 -22.03 20.59 -24.64
CA VAL A 173 -20.91 21.55 -24.66
C VAL A 173 -21.19 22.74 -25.57
N ALA A 174 -22.08 22.62 -26.55
CA ALA A 174 -22.48 23.72 -27.43
C ALA A 174 -23.37 24.79 -26.75
N ARG A 175 -24.02 24.46 -25.63
CA ARG A 175 -24.86 25.39 -24.86
C ARG A 175 -24.00 26.27 -23.94
N ASP A 176 -24.62 27.27 -23.33
CA ASP A 176 -24.02 28.07 -22.27
C ASP A 176 -23.77 27.22 -21.01
N VAL A 177 -22.69 27.55 -20.31
CA VAL A 177 -22.26 26.79 -19.13
C VAL A 177 -23.16 27.14 -17.94
N THR A 178 -24.17 26.31 -17.69
CA THR A 178 -25.07 26.42 -16.53
C THR A 178 -24.57 25.58 -15.36
N LEU A 179 -24.65 24.26 -15.48
CA LEU A 179 -24.12 23.30 -14.52
C LEU A 179 -22.70 22.87 -14.94
N HIS A 180 -21.71 23.39 -14.21
CA HIS A 180 -20.29 23.19 -14.55
C HIS A 180 -19.91 21.71 -14.60
N ARG A 181 -20.43 20.90 -13.66
CA ARG A 181 -20.14 19.46 -13.59
C ARG A 181 -20.65 18.70 -14.82
N MET A 182 -21.84 19.04 -15.31
CA MET A 182 -22.41 18.40 -16.50
C MET A 182 -21.57 18.67 -17.76
N HIS A 183 -20.96 19.86 -17.84
CA HIS A 183 -20.02 20.20 -18.91
C HIS A 183 -18.70 19.43 -18.78
N VAL A 184 -18.16 19.32 -17.57
CA VAL A 184 -16.96 18.50 -17.31
C VAL A 184 -17.19 17.03 -17.71
N LEU A 185 -18.34 16.44 -17.36
CA LEU A 185 -18.70 15.08 -17.77
C LEU A 185 -18.75 14.94 -19.30
N ALA A 186 -19.39 15.89 -19.99
CA ALA A 186 -19.47 15.87 -21.45
C ALA A 186 -18.10 16.00 -22.12
N ILE A 187 -17.26 16.93 -21.66
CA ILE A 187 -15.89 17.11 -22.17
C ILE A 187 -15.08 15.82 -21.99
N ARG A 188 -15.14 15.20 -20.81
CA ARG A 188 -14.48 13.91 -20.53
C ARG A 188 -15.00 12.79 -21.42
N GLY A 189 -16.31 12.70 -21.59
CA GLY A 189 -16.95 11.72 -22.47
C GLY A 189 -16.49 11.87 -23.92
N LEU A 190 -16.48 13.09 -24.46
CA LEU A 190 -15.98 13.38 -25.81
C LEU A 190 -14.50 13.02 -25.95
N ALA A 191 -13.68 13.34 -24.95
CA ALA A 191 -12.26 12.95 -24.92
C ALA A 191 -12.04 11.43 -24.81
N ALA A 192 -12.94 10.70 -24.14
CA ALA A 192 -12.91 9.24 -24.06
C ALA A 192 -13.26 8.59 -25.40
N LEU A 193 -14.26 9.13 -26.11
CA LEU A 193 -14.68 8.67 -27.44
C LEU A 193 -13.75 9.09 -28.58
N GLY A 194 -12.71 9.89 -28.31
CA GLY A 194 -11.84 10.41 -29.36
C GLY A 194 -12.53 11.42 -30.28
N ASP A 195 -13.51 12.19 -29.79
CA ASP A 195 -14.35 13.04 -30.64
C ASP A 195 -13.66 14.33 -31.10
N THR A 196 -13.02 14.27 -32.28
CA THR A 196 -12.31 15.41 -32.86
C THR A 196 -13.23 16.51 -33.41
N ALA A 197 -14.51 16.22 -33.66
CA ALA A 197 -15.44 17.25 -34.14
C ALA A 197 -15.76 18.31 -33.06
N ALA A 198 -15.57 17.98 -31.78
CA ALA A 198 -15.78 18.91 -30.68
C ALA A 198 -14.63 19.92 -30.49
N LEU A 199 -13.48 19.73 -31.16
CA LEU A 199 -12.27 20.54 -30.95
C LEU A 199 -12.52 22.06 -31.02
N PRO A 200 -13.23 22.62 -32.03
CA PRO A 200 -13.45 24.07 -32.08
C PRO A 200 -14.22 24.60 -30.87
N ARG A 201 -15.20 23.85 -30.38
CA ARG A 201 -15.99 24.25 -29.20
C ARG A 201 -15.19 24.10 -27.91
N LEU A 202 -14.41 23.02 -27.79
CA LEU A 202 -13.51 22.84 -26.64
C LEU A 202 -12.46 23.95 -26.56
N LEU A 203 -11.93 24.39 -27.70
CA LEU A 203 -11.01 25.54 -27.77
C LEU A 203 -11.68 26.82 -27.27
N ALA A 204 -12.87 27.14 -27.77
CA ALA A 204 -13.63 28.31 -27.33
C ALA A 204 -13.92 28.29 -25.82
N LEU A 205 -14.27 27.13 -25.26
CA LEU A 205 -14.49 26.96 -23.81
C LEU A 205 -13.19 27.14 -23.00
N ALA A 206 -12.05 26.70 -23.50
CA ALA A 206 -10.77 26.87 -22.81
C ALA A 206 -10.32 28.34 -22.78
N GLU A 207 -10.50 29.05 -23.89
CA GLU A 207 -10.05 30.44 -24.06
C GLU A 207 -10.94 31.46 -23.34
N ASP A 208 -12.25 31.23 -23.29
CA ASP A 208 -13.21 32.17 -22.70
C ASP A 208 -12.97 32.37 -21.19
N ARG A 209 -12.58 33.60 -20.82
CA ARG A 209 -12.33 33.99 -19.42
C ARG A 209 -13.57 33.97 -18.53
N HIS A 210 -14.77 34.03 -19.11
CA HIS A 210 -16.04 33.99 -18.39
C HIS A 210 -16.51 32.55 -18.13
N THR A 211 -15.96 31.58 -18.86
CA THR A 211 -16.18 30.17 -18.60
C THR A 211 -15.57 29.78 -17.24
N PRO A 212 -16.28 29.00 -16.41
CA PRO A 212 -15.77 28.55 -15.11
C PRO A 212 -14.44 27.80 -15.23
N THR A 213 -13.48 28.12 -14.35
CA THR A 213 -12.10 27.58 -14.38
C THR A 213 -12.04 26.06 -14.53
N GLY A 214 -12.90 25.31 -13.83
CA GLY A 214 -12.92 23.84 -13.93
C GLY A 214 -13.28 23.33 -15.33
N VAL A 215 -14.21 23.99 -16.02
CA VAL A 215 -14.61 23.64 -17.40
C VAL A 215 -13.48 23.99 -18.37
N ARG A 216 -12.85 25.15 -18.19
CA ARG A 216 -11.71 25.59 -19.03
C ARG A 216 -10.54 24.61 -18.95
N LEU A 217 -10.17 24.22 -17.73
CA LEU A 217 -9.06 23.30 -17.46
C LEU A 217 -9.34 21.88 -17.96
N GLU A 218 -10.59 21.43 -17.93
CA GLU A 218 -11.00 20.14 -18.50
C GLU A 218 -11.02 20.19 -20.03
N ALA A 219 -11.54 21.27 -20.62
CA ALA A 219 -11.50 21.47 -22.07
C ALA A 219 -10.06 21.48 -22.60
N ALA A 220 -9.15 22.18 -21.91
CA ALA A 220 -7.73 22.18 -22.21
C ALA A 220 -7.11 20.78 -22.20
N ALA A 221 -7.41 19.98 -21.18
CA ALA A 221 -6.93 18.60 -21.07
C ALA A 221 -7.50 17.71 -22.19
N ALA A 222 -8.78 17.85 -22.51
CA ALA A 222 -9.40 17.14 -23.61
C ALA A 222 -8.77 17.50 -24.96
N LEU A 223 -8.50 18.78 -25.21
CA LEU A 223 -7.80 19.25 -26.40
C LEU A 223 -6.41 18.60 -26.53
N GLY A 224 -5.58 18.68 -25.48
CA GLY A 224 -4.23 18.08 -25.51
C GLY A 224 -4.22 16.57 -25.68
N LYS A 225 -5.31 15.88 -25.29
CA LYS A 225 -5.50 14.45 -25.54
C LYS A 225 -5.99 14.14 -26.96
N LEU A 226 -6.86 14.98 -27.52
CA LEU A 226 -7.57 14.71 -28.78
C LEU A 226 -6.81 15.15 -30.04
N GLN A 227 -5.90 16.11 -29.92
CA GLN A 227 -5.09 16.58 -31.05
C GLN A 227 -3.61 16.73 -30.66
N GLN A 228 -2.75 16.77 -31.68
CA GLN A 228 -1.29 16.78 -31.52
C GLN A 228 -0.63 17.99 -32.24
N SER A 229 -1.44 18.87 -32.83
CA SER A 229 -1.01 20.06 -33.59
C SER A 229 -2.12 21.11 -33.62
N GLY A 230 -1.78 22.39 -33.80
CA GLY A 230 -2.75 23.47 -34.03
C GLY A 230 -3.18 24.24 -32.76
N LEU A 231 -2.54 23.99 -31.62
CA LEU A 231 -2.79 24.68 -30.35
C LEU A 231 -1.61 25.55 -29.90
N GLU A 232 -0.52 25.55 -30.64
CA GLU A 232 0.70 26.29 -30.34
C GLU A 232 0.43 27.79 -30.18
N GLU A 233 -0.30 28.37 -31.14
CA GLU A 233 -0.65 29.79 -31.12
C GLU A 233 -1.64 30.16 -30.00
N PRO A 234 -2.77 29.45 -29.80
CA PRO A 234 -3.62 29.61 -28.62
C PRO A 234 -2.86 29.51 -27.29
N ALA A 235 -2.02 28.50 -27.13
CA ALA A 235 -1.23 28.29 -25.93
C ALA A 235 -0.25 29.45 -25.70
N ARG A 236 0.42 29.92 -26.76
CA ARG A 236 1.32 31.08 -26.73
C ARG A 236 0.60 32.34 -26.26
N VAL A 237 -0.61 32.61 -26.75
CA VAL A 237 -1.41 33.77 -26.31
C VAL A 237 -1.78 33.65 -24.83
N LEU A 238 -2.17 32.46 -24.37
CA LEU A 238 -2.56 32.23 -22.98
C LEU A 238 -1.38 32.28 -22.01
N SER A 239 -0.16 31.98 -22.44
CA SER A 239 1.04 31.96 -21.59
C SER A 239 1.89 33.24 -21.63
N GLN A 240 1.52 34.25 -22.40
CA GLN A 240 2.28 35.52 -22.50
C GLN A 240 2.34 36.30 -21.17
N ASP A 241 1.23 36.29 -20.42
CA ASP A 241 1.12 37.04 -19.17
C ASP A 241 1.68 36.21 -17.99
N GLN A 242 2.76 36.70 -17.41
CA GLN A 242 3.47 36.03 -16.31
C GLN A 242 2.98 36.47 -14.92
N SER A 243 1.97 37.35 -14.86
CA SER A 243 1.38 37.83 -13.61
C SER A 243 0.70 36.69 -12.81
N PRO A 244 0.64 36.80 -11.47
CA PRO A 244 -0.09 35.82 -10.65
C PRO A 244 -1.55 35.61 -11.08
N GLU A 245 -2.21 36.65 -11.57
CA GLU A 245 -3.61 36.63 -12.04
C GLU A 245 -3.79 35.74 -13.30
N ALA A 246 -2.72 35.55 -14.09
CA ALA A 246 -2.72 34.74 -15.29
C ALA A 246 -2.40 33.25 -15.05
N LEU A 247 -2.23 32.80 -13.79
CA LEU A 247 -1.92 31.41 -13.44
C LEU A 247 -2.82 30.40 -14.17
N VAL A 248 -4.14 30.59 -14.15
CA VAL A 248 -5.09 29.68 -14.80
C VAL A 248 -4.85 29.59 -16.31
N ARG A 249 -4.48 30.69 -16.96
CA ARG A 249 -4.20 30.71 -18.41
C ARG A 249 -2.95 29.93 -18.76
N ARG A 250 -1.90 30.06 -17.95
CA ARG A 250 -0.66 29.27 -18.10
C ARG A 250 -0.89 27.77 -17.88
N LEU A 251 -1.72 27.40 -16.90
CA LEU A 251 -2.14 26.00 -16.70
C LEU A 251 -2.93 25.46 -17.90
N ILE A 252 -3.84 26.25 -18.46
CA ILE A 252 -4.60 25.89 -19.67
C ILE A 252 -3.63 25.67 -20.84
N ALA A 253 -2.69 26.60 -21.07
CA ALA A 253 -1.68 26.48 -22.12
C ALA A 253 -0.86 25.19 -21.99
N ALA A 254 -0.36 24.88 -20.79
CA ALA A 254 0.39 23.65 -20.53
C ALA A 254 -0.43 22.39 -20.85
N ARG A 255 -1.70 22.35 -20.44
CA ARG A 255 -2.60 21.21 -20.68
C ARG A 255 -2.96 21.03 -22.15
N MET A 256 -3.18 22.13 -22.87
CA MET A 256 -3.44 22.10 -24.31
C MET A 256 -2.28 21.46 -25.08
N LEU A 257 -1.05 21.78 -24.69
CA LEU A 257 0.15 21.27 -25.35
C LEU A 257 0.57 19.87 -24.89
N ALA A 258 -0.13 19.23 -23.95
CA ALA A 258 0.31 17.97 -23.35
C ALA A 258 0.56 16.83 -24.35
N GLY A 259 -0.18 16.80 -25.47
CA GLY A 259 0.03 15.86 -26.57
C GLY A 259 0.79 16.44 -27.77
N HIS A 260 1.20 17.70 -27.75
CA HIS A 260 1.81 18.35 -28.90
C HIS A 260 3.32 18.13 -28.91
N ARG A 261 3.85 17.63 -30.04
CA ARG A 261 5.28 17.25 -30.18
C ARG A 261 6.09 18.16 -31.09
N SER A 262 5.47 19.22 -31.63
CA SER A 262 6.16 20.15 -32.53
C SER A 262 7.30 20.88 -31.81
N PRO A 263 8.36 21.32 -32.50
CA PRO A 263 9.45 22.06 -31.86
C PRO A 263 8.99 23.32 -31.12
N ASP A 264 7.96 24.01 -31.62
CA ASP A 264 7.37 25.16 -30.94
C ASP A 264 6.61 24.74 -29.68
N ALA A 265 5.81 23.66 -29.72
CA ALA A 265 5.16 23.13 -28.53
C ALA A 265 6.18 22.72 -27.44
N VAL A 266 7.26 22.04 -27.83
CA VAL A 266 8.35 21.66 -26.91
C VAL A 266 9.01 22.91 -26.31
N ALA A 267 9.30 23.92 -27.13
CA ALA A 267 9.86 25.18 -26.64
C ALA A 267 8.93 25.87 -25.62
N ARG A 268 7.62 25.94 -25.91
CA ARG A 268 6.64 26.54 -24.99
C ARG A 268 6.46 25.72 -23.71
N LEU A 269 6.40 24.40 -23.80
CA LEU A 269 6.37 23.53 -22.63
C LEU A 269 7.63 23.68 -21.79
N THR A 270 8.80 23.85 -22.41
CA THR A 270 10.07 24.08 -21.69
C THR A 270 10.05 25.41 -20.93
N GLU A 271 9.50 26.48 -21.52
CA GLU A 271 9.29 27.76 -20.83
C GLU A 271 8.33 27.61 -19.64
N LEU A 272 7.20 26.90 -19.83
CA LEU A 272 6.21 26.65 -18.78
C LEU A 272 6.76 25.72 -17.67
N ALA A 273 7.67 24.81 -18.00
CA ALA A 273 8.34 23.96 -17.03
C ALA A 273 9.31 24.75 -16.11
N ALA A 274 9.71 25.96 -16.52
CA ALA A 274 10.49 26.90 -15.73
C ALA A 274 9.64 28.02 -15.07
N ASP A 275 8.30 27.92 -15.14
CA ASP A 275 7.38 28.92 -14.58
C ASP A 275 7.56 29.07 -13.05
N PRO A 276 7.40 30.27 -12.46
CA PRO A 276 7.51 30.44 -11.00
C PRO A 276 6.48 29.65 -10.18
N GLN A 277 5.37 29.20 -10.77
CA GLN A 277 4.30 28.48 -10.10
C GLN A 277 4.47 26.96 -10.27
N PRO A 278 4.71 26.18 -9.19
CA PRO A 278 4.99 24.75 -9.30
C PRO A 278 3.88 23.92 -9.96
N SER A 279 2.62 24.37 -9.86
CA SER A 279 1.51 23.72 -10.53
C SER A 279 1.60 23.79 -12.07
N VAL A 280 2.14 24.88 -12.62
CA VAL A 280 2.41 25.02 -14.05
C VAL A 280 3.62 24.17 -14.43
N GLN A 281 4.68 24.24 -13.63
CA GLN A 281 5.89 23.42 -13.82
C GLN A 281 5.53 21.94 -13.91
N ALA A 282 4.77 21.42 -12.94
CA ALA A 282 4.44 19.99 -12.87
C ALA A 282 3.67 19.50 -14.10
N VAL A 283 2.71 20.27 -14.62
CA VAL A 283 1.95 19.91 -15.82
C VAL A 283 2.83 19.93 -17.07
N ALA A 284 3.70 20.94 -17.19
CA ALA A 284 4.60 21.05 -18.33
C ALA A 284 5.70 19.98 -18.32
N LEU A 285 6.27 19.68 -17.14
CA LEU A 285 7.24 18.61 -16.94
C LEU A 285 6.65 17.23 -17.21
N GLU A 286 5.40 16.98 -16.79
CA GLU A 286 4.66 15.75 -17.12
C GLU A 286 4.55 15.57 -18.65
N ALA A 287 4.14 16.61 -19.36
CA ALA A 287 4.02 16.59 -20.82
C ALA A 287 5.37 16.32 -21.50
N LEU A 288 6.42 17.04 -21.10
CA LEU A 288 7.77 16.85 -21.64
C LEU A 288 8.29 15.43 -21.37
N TYR A 289 8.13 14.93 -20.14
CA TYR A 289 8.59 13.60 -19.75
C TYR A 289 7.90 12.49 -20.56
N HIS A 290 6.58 12.57 -20.73
CA HIS A 290 5.83 11.58 -21.51
C HIS A 290 6.10 11.64 -23.01
N GLN A 291 6.56 12.78 -23.53
CA GLN A 291 7.05 12.89 -24.90
C GLN A 291 8.43 12.23 -25.03
N ASP A 292 9.39 12.68 -24.22
CA ASP A 292 10.75 12.16 -24.13
C ASP A 292 11.42 12.69 -22.85
N PRO A 293 11.82 11.83 -21.89
CA PRO A 293 12.53 12.27 -20.67
C PRO A 293 13.77 13.13 -20.94
N GLN A 294 14.43 12.98 -22.09
CA GLN A 294 15.60 13.79 -22.44
C GLN A 294 15.27 15.29 -22.55
N LEU A 295 14.02 15.65 -22.83
CA LEU A 295 13.57 17.04 -22.89
C LEU A 295 13.56 17.73 -21.52
N VAL A 296 13.49 16.96 -20.42
CA VAL A 296 13.50 17.48 -19.05
C VAL A 296 14.94 17.67 -18.53
N MET A 297 15.93 16.99 -19.12
CA MET A 297 17.33 17.06 -18.68
C MET A 297 17.92 18.47 -18.57
N PRO A 298 17.65 19.42 -19.48
CA PRO A 298 18.13 20.81 -19.34
C PRO A 298 17.61 21.53 -18.09
N LEU A 299 16.49 21.07 -17.53
CA LEU A 299 15.84 21.65 -16.35
C LEU A 299 16.19 20.90 -15.06
N ILE A 300 17.00 19.83 -15.13
CA ILE A 300 17.10 18.85 -14.05
C ILE A 300 17.52 19.49 -12.72
N ASP A 301 18.51 20.38 -12.74
CA ASP A 301 19.02 21.04 -11.54
C ASP A 301 17.98 21.93 -10.85
N GLN A 302 17.04 22.49 -11.62
CA GLN A 302 15.91 23.26 -11.08
C GLN A 302 14.85 22.32 -10.52
N THR A 303 14.53 21.24 -11.24
CA THR A 303 13.46 20.32 -10.84
C THR A 303 13.78 19.59 -9.55
N VAL A 304 14.99 19.02 -9.39
CA VAL A 304 15.36 18.26 -8.19
C VAL A 304 15.56 19.13 -6.94
N LYS A 305 15.77 20.45 -7.12
CA LYS A 305 15.90 21.42 -6.03
C LYS A 305 14.61 22.21 -5.76
N SER A 306 13.54 21.91 -6.48
CA SER A 306 12.27 22.62 -6.33
C SER A 306 11.71 22.47 -4.91
N PRO A 307 11.09 23.50 -4.32
CA PRO A 307 10.38 23.35 -3.04
C PRO A 307 9.15 22.43 -3.15
N ASP A 308 8.58 22.27 -4.35
CA ASP A 308 7.40 21.44 -4.59
C ASP A 308 7.77 19.99 -4.92
N VAL A 309 7.12 19.06 -4.21
CA VAL A 309 7.39 17.62 -4.36
C VAL A 309 7.00 17.08 -5.73
N ASN A 310 5.94 17.58 -6.37
CA ASN A 310 5.49 17.08 -7.66
C ASN A 310 6.49 17.46 -8.76
N VAL A 311 7.13 18.62 -8.64
CA VAL A 311 8.22 19.03 -9.53
C VAL A 311 9.46 18.15 -9.32
N ARG A 312 9.85 17.91 -8.06
CA ARG A 312 10.97 17.00 -7.75
C ARG A 312 10.72 15.57 -8.24
N ARG A 313 9.48 15.08 -8.18
CA ARG A 313 9.09 13.76 -8.70
C ARG A 313 9.36 13.62 -10.19
N TRP A 314 9.09 14.64 -11.01
CA TRP A 314 9.42 14.61 -12.43
C TRP A 314 10.92 14.66 -12.69
N GLY A 315 11.67 15.42 -11.88
CA GLY A 315 13.13 15.39 -11.91
C GLY A 315 13.69 14.00 -11.61
N ALA A 316 13.20 13.37 -10.53
CA ALA A 316 13.58 12.01 -10.15
C ALA A 316 13.23 10.99 -11.25
N ALA A 317 11.99 11.02 -11.75
CA ALA A 317 11.53 10.13 -12.81
C ALA A 317 12.37 10.26 -14.09
N THR A 318 12.80 11.48 -14.42
CA THR A 318 13.69 11.76 -15.55
C THR A 318 15.06 11.11 -15.36
N LEU A 319 15.68 11.29 -14.19
CA LEU A 319 16.98 10.68 -13.88
C LEU A 319 16.92 9.15 -13.89
N ILE A 320 15.83 8.57 -13.39
CA ILE A 320 15.59 7.12 -13.39
C ILE A 320 15.44 6.59 -14.82
N ALA A 321 14.74 7.32 -15.69
CA ALA A 321 14.53 6.92 -17.08
C ALA A 321 15.78 7.06 -17.97
N GLN A 322 16.81 7.80 -17.52
CA GLN A 322 18.06 8.06 -18.24
C GLN A 322 19.26 7.63 -17.39
N PRO A 323 19.41 6.34 -17.06
CA PRO A 323 20.38 5.90 -16.06
C PRO A 323 21.82 5.96 -16.58
N SER A 324 22.67 6.59 -15.79
CA SER A 324 24.12 6.69 -15.96
C SER A 324 24.74 7.02 -14.61
N SER A 325 26.07 6.88 -14.48
CA SER A 325 26.76 7.26 -13.25
C SER A 325 26.55 8.74 -12.88
N GLU A 326 26.40 9.63 -13.87
CA GLU A 326 26.10 11.05 -13.64
C GLU A 326 24.67 11.25 -13.12
N THR A 327 23.68 10.58 -13.72
CA THR A 327 22.29 10.74 -13.28
C THR A 327 22.04 10.10 -11.93
N ILE A 328 22.73 9.01 -11.59
CA ILE A 328 22.75 8.43 -10.24
C ILE A 328 23.29 9.43 -9.22
N ALA A 329 24.38 10.15 -9.53
CA ALA A 329 24.93 11.16 -8.64
C ALA A 329 23.97 12.34 -8.40
N ARG A 330 23.12 12.67 -9.38
CA ARG A 330 22.06 13.70 -9.23
C ARG A 330 20.80 13.18 -8.54
N LEU A 331 20.52 11.88 -8.64
CA LEU A 331 19.34 11.23 -8.06
C LEU A 331 19.53 10.93 -6.57
N ALA A 332 20.71 10.45 -6.18
CA ALA A 332 21.00 10.00 -4.82
C ALA A 332 20.70 11.05 -3.72
N PRO A 333 20.95 12.36 -3.90
CA PRO A 333 20.57 13.36 -2.90
C PRO A 333 19.07 13.38 -2.55
N LEU A 334 18.19 12.89 -3.42
CA LEU A 334 16.75 12.77 -3.14
C LEU A 334 16.43 11.65 -2.12
N LEU A 335 17.41 10.85 -1.71
CA LEU A 335 17.29 9.98 -0.52
C LEU A 335 17.22 10.79 0.78
N ASP A 336 17.58 12.08 0.79
CA ASP A 336 17.41 12.97 1.94
C ASP A 336 16.16 13.87 1.83
N ASP A 337 15.27 13.63 0.86
CA ASP A 337 14.11 14.48 0.58
C ASP A 337 13.18 14.65 1.80
N LEU A 338 12.40 15.71 1.87
CA LEU A 338 11.40 15.89 2.94
C LEU A 338 10.18 14.97 2.77
N ASP A 339 9.79 14.67 1.54
CA ASP A 339 8.65 13.81 1.21
C ASP A 339 9.02 12.32 1.35
N PRO A 340 8.40 11.56 2.27
CA PRO A 340 8.72 10.15 2.46
C PRO A 340 8.45 9.29 1.23
N ALA A 341 7.40 9.59 0.47
CA ALA A 341 7.04 8.80 -0.71
C ALA A 341 8.09 8.94 -1.82
N LEU A 342 8.61 10.15 -2.04
CA LEU A 342 9.71 10.37 -2.98
C LEU A 342 11.00 9.66 -2.54
N ARG A 343 11.38 9.74 -1.26
CA ARG A 343 12.58 9.02 -0.75
C ARG A 343 12.50 7.52 -1.01
N ILE A 344 11.37 6.90 -0.67
CA ILE A 344 11.13 5.46 -0.86
C ILE A 344 11.22 5.12 -2.35
N HIS A 345 10.53 5.88 -3.20
CA HIS A 345 10.56 5.64 -4.65
C HIS A 345 11.98 5.73 -5.23
N VAL A 346 12.78 6.72 -4.78
CA VAL A 346 14.18 6.87 -5.19
C VAL A 346 15.03 5.70 -4.70
N CYS A 347 14.86 5.27 -3.45
CA CYS A 347 15.58 4.12 -2.88
C CYS A 347 15.30 2.83 -3.67
N ASP A 348 14.01 2.50 -3.88
CA ASP A 348 13.62 1.30 -4.60
C ASP A 348 14.11 1.34 -6.07
N SER A 349 14.09 2.51 -6.69
CA SER A 349 14.60 2.71 -8.06
C SER A 349 16.12 2.52 -8.12
N LEU A 350 16.87 3.02 -7.14
CA LEU A 350 18.32 2.81 -7.06
C LEU A 350 18.68 1.34 -6.83
N VAL A 351 17.90 0.60 -6.02
CA VAL A 351 18.03 -0.86 -5.87
C VAL A 351 17.82 -1.58 -7.21
N GLN A 352 16.81 -1.17 -7.98
CA GLN A 352 16.55 -1.73 -9.31
C GLN A 352 17.67 -1.38 -10.30
N LEU A 353 18.13 -0.14 -10.32
CA LEU A 353 19.23 0.30 -11.21
C LEU A 353 20.55 -0.41 -10.88
N ALA A 354 20.81 -0.72 -9.62
CA ALA A 354 22.00 -1.47 -9.20
C ALA A 354 22.00 -2.96 -9.62
N GLN A 355 20.91 -3.46 -10.20
CA GLN A 355 20.89 -4.78 -10.85
C GLN A 355 21.68 -4.76 -12.18
N ASP A 356 21.87 -3.59 -12.78
CA ASP A 356 22.81 -3.42 -13.88
C ASP A 356 24.24 -3.29 -13.33
N ALA A 357 25.11 -4.22 -13.72
CA ALA A 357 26.50 -4.24 -13.31
C ALA A 357 27.28 -2.97 -13.67
N ALA A 358 26.90 -2.27 -14.75
CA ALA A 358 27.54 -1.02 -15.15
C ALA A 358 27.22 0.16 -14.22
N LEU A 359 26.11 0.08 -13.47
CA LEU A 359 25.61 1.13 -12.59
C LEU A 359 25.82 0.80 -11.11
N HIS A 360 26.00 -0.49 -10.79
CA HIS A 360 26.13 -1.00 -9.42
C HIS A 360 27.12 -0.19 -8.57
N ASP A 361 28.36 -0.03 -9.05
CA ASP A 361 29.42 0.68 -8.32
C ASP A 361 29.08 2.16 -8.09
N ALA A 362 28.39 2.81 -9.05
CA ALA A 362 27.94 4.18 -8.91
C ALA A 362 26.88 4.31 -7.80
N VAL A 363 25.91 3.39 -7.74
CA VAL A 363 24.89 3.35 -6.69
C VAL A 363 25.53 3.12 -5.32
N ILE A 364 26.41 2.12 -5.19
CA ILE A 364 27.12 1.82 -3.94
C ILE A 364 27.94 3.03 -3.46
N THR A 365 28.67 3.67 -4.37
CA THR A 365 29.48 4.86 -4.05
C THR A 365 28.63 6.00 -3.51
N GLN A 366 27.51 6.32 -4.16
CA GLN A 366 26.60 7.38 -3.68
C GLN A 366 25.92 7.02 -2.36
N GLY A 367 25.49 5.76 -2.20
CA GLY A 367 24.91 5.28 -0.95
C GLY A 367 25.88 5.45 0.21
N ARG A 368 27.14 5.05 0.05
CA ARG A 368 28.17 5.20 1.10
C ARG A 368 28.43 6.67 1.44
N ALA A 369 28.50 7.54 0.44
CA ALA A 369 28.66 8.98 0.67
C ALA A 369 27.52 9.57 1.51
N LEU A 370 26.28 9.14 1.27
CA LEU A 370 25.10 9.57 2.03
C LEU A 370 25.05 8.97 3.44
N LEU A 371 25.54 7.75 3.62
CA LEU A 371 25.67 7.12 4.93
C LEU A 371 26.65 7.87 5.85
N ASP A 372 27.68 8.46 5.26
CA ASP A 372 28.69 9.25 5.97
C ASP A 372 28.27 10.71 6.19
N ALA A 373 27.22 11.18 5.51
CA ALA A 373 26.64 12.51 5.72
C ALA A 373 25.93 12.65 7.08
N GLU A 374 25.60 13.88 7.48
CA GLU A 374 24.97 14.18 8.79
C GLU A 374 23.42 14.04 8.78
N GLY A 375 22.79 14.04 7.61
CA GLY A 375 21.33 14.00 7.47
C GLY A 375 20.73 12.65 7.89
N TRP A 376 19.83 12.64 8.87
CA TRP A 376 19.26 11.39 9.35
C TRP A 376 18.41 10.64 8.30
N ARG A 377 17.77 11.36 7.36
CA ARG A 377 16.98 10.73 6.30
C ARG A 377 17.92 10.09 5.28
N ALA A 378 18.95 10.83 4.85
CA ALA A 378 20.04 10.30 4.04
C ALA A 378 20.65 9.04 4.65
N GLN A 379 21.00 9.07 5.94
CA GLN A 379 21.57 7.91 6.64
C GLN A 379 20.60 6.73 6.67
N GLU A 380 19.35 6.93 7.09
CA GLU A 380 18.34 5.85 7.12
C GLU A 380 18.19 5.22 5.73
N GLN A 381 17.95 6.03 4.70
CA GLN A 381 17.74 5.55 3.34
C GLN A 381 18.99 4.90 2.73
N ALA A 382 20.19 5.42 3.04
CA ALA A 382 21.45 4.81 2.62
C ALA A 382 21.66 3.44 3.27
N ILE A 383 21.29 3.26 4.55
CA ILE A 383 21.32 1.94 5.19
C ILE A 383 20.37 0.98 4.47
N LEU A 384 19.12 1.39 4.21
CA LEU A 384 18.14 0.55 3.50
C LEU A 384 18.67 0.12 2.12
N LEU A 385 19.20 1.07 1.35
CA LEU A 385 19.77 0.83 0.02
C LEU A 385 20.94 -0.15 0.08
N LEU A 386 21.98 0.16 0.86
CA LEU A 386 23.24 -0.60 0.86
C LEU A 386 23.09 -1.98 1.49
N VAL A 387 22.26 -2.11 2.53
CA VAL A 387 21.95 -3.42 3.13
C VAL A 387 21.18 -4.30 2.15
N THR A 388 20.25 -3.72 1.37
CA THR A 388 19.51 -4.47 0.33
C THR A 388 20.44 -4.96 -0.78
N LEU A 389 21.49 -4.21 -1.07
CA LEU A 389 22.53 -4.58 -2.03
C LEU A 389 23.65 -5.44 -1.43
N ASP A 390 23.49 -5.95 -0.19
CA ASP A 390 24.47 -6.78 0.55
C ASP A 390 25.88 -6.16 0.65
N ASP A 391 25.97 -4.82 0.74
CA ASP A 391 27.25 -4.14 0.90
C ASP A 391 27.79 -4.31 2.33
N LYS A 392 28.62 -5.34 2.53
CA LYS A 392 29.22 -5.65 3.84
C LYS A 392 30.29 -4.65 4.28
N SER A 393 30.75 -3.73 3.43
CA SER A 393 31.82 -2.81 3.83
C SER A 393 31.36 -1.73 4.80
N ILE A 394 30.04 -1.52 4.97
CA ILE A 394 29.51 -0.44 5.81
C ILE A 394 29.36 -0.81 7.28
N VAL A 395 29.69 -2.04 7.68
CA VAL A 395 29.37 -2.54 9.02
C VAL A 395 30.00 -1.73 10.15
N ASP A 396 31.22 -1.22 9.96
CA ASP A 396 31.86 -0.34 10.95
C ASP A 396 31.08 0.96 11.15
N ARG A 397 30.56 1.51 10.06
CA ARG A 397 29.69 2.70 10.09
C ARG A 397 28.34 2.38 10.75
N LEU A 398 27.74 1.22 10.46
CA LEU A 398 26.51 0.78 11.13
C LEU A 398 26.69 0.63 12.65
N LEU A 399 27.84 0.11 13.10
CA LEU A 399 28.16 0.00 14.53
C LEU A 399 28.22 1.36 15.22
N VAL A 400 28.76 2.39 14.55
CA VAL A 400 28.73 3.78 15.05
C VAL A 400 27.30 4.31 15.10
N LEU A 401 26.49 4.04 14.07
CA LEU A 401 25.11 4.51 13.97
C LEU A 401 24.15 3.83 14.96
N LEU A 402 24.57 2.79 15.69
CA LEU A 402 23.81 2.24 16.82
C LEU A 402 23.59 3.26 17.95
N ASP A 403 24.40 4.32 18.02
CA ASP A 403 24.28 5.39 19.00
C ASP A 403 23.75 6.70 18.41
N ALA A 404 23.25 6.68 17.16
CA ALA A 404 22.60 7.82 16.53
C ALA A 404 21.43 8.35 17.38
N GLU A 405 21.22 9.67 17.38
CA GLU A 405 20.17 10.31 18.18
C GLU A 405 18.77 10.00 17.65
N ARG A 406 18.63 9.87 16.33
CA ARG A 406 17.37 9.58 15.65
C ARG A 406 17.07 8.09 15.70
N ALA A 407 15.84 7.78 16.13
CA ALA A 407 15.36 6.41 16.27
C ALA A 407 15.44 5.66 14.94
N GLU A 408 15.04 6.31 13.85
CA GLU A 408 15.02 5.77 12.49
C GLU A 408 16.39 5.24 12.06
N VAL A 409 17.46 6.01 12.33
CA VAL A 409 18.83 5.63 11.96
C VAL A 409 19.33 4.49 12.84
N MET A 410 19.21 4.61 14.17
CA MET A 410 19.76 3.62 15.09
C MET A 410 19.05 2.25 15.01
N THR A 411 17.75 2.23 14.67
CA THR A 411 17.00 0.98 14.47
C THR A 411 17.34 0.34 13.14
N THR A 412 17.46 1.15 12.08
CA THR A 412 17.77 0.65 10.73
C THR A 412 19.22 0.16 10.65
N ALA A 413 20.16 0.77 11.39
CA ALA A 413 21.52 0.27 11.54
C ALA A 413 21.56 -1.10 12.24
N ALA A 414 20.77 -1.30 13.31
CA ALA A 414 20.67 -2.60 13.98
C ALA A 414 20.03 -3.67 13.08
N TRP A 415 19.01 -3.31 12.30
CA TRP A 415 18.46 -4.18 11.26
C TRP A 415 19.52 -4.53 10.21
N GLY A 416 20.29 -3.55 9.74
CA GLY A 416 21.35 -3.75 8.76
C GLY A 416 22.43 -4.72 9.22
N LEU A 417 22.90 -4.56 10.46
CA LEU A 417 23.85 -5.51 11.08
C LEU A 417 23.26 -6.92 11.21
N CYS A 418 21.97 -7.02 11.51
CA CYS A 418 21.26 -8.30 11.57
C CYS A 418 21.15 -8.96 10.19
N ARG A 419 21.01 -8.19 9.11
CA ARG A 419 20.84 -8.68 7.73
C ARG A 419 22.17 -9.05 7.06
N LEU A 420 23.22 -8.24 7.27
CA LEU A 420 24.55 -8.43 6.65
C LEU A 420 25.36 -9.57 7.29
N GLU A 421 25.07 -9.92 8.54
CA GLU A 421 25.60 -11.10 9.24
C GLU A 421 27.14 -11.21 9.25
N VAL A 422 27.84 -10.08 9.37
CA VAL A 422 29.31 -10.05 9.41
C VAL A 422 29.81 -10.50 10.79
N PRO A 423 30.55 -11.63 10.92
CA PRO A 423 30.93 -12.18 12.23
C PRO A 423 31.76 -11.26 13.13
N ALA A 424 32.60 -10.41 12.53
CA ALA A 424 33.44 -9.45 13.27
C ALA A 424 32.62 -8.43 14.10
N THR A 425 31.34 -8.21 13.76
CA THR A 425 30.46 -7.26 14.46
C THR A 425 29.87 -7.82 15.75
N ALA A 426 29.88 -9.15 15.95
CA ALA A 426 29.14 -9.83 17.00
C ALA A 426 29.48 -9.35 18.42
N ALA A 427 30.78 -9.17 18.71
CA ALA A 427 31.25 -8.73 20.02
C ALA A 427 30.74 -7.31 20.36
N ARG A 428 30.83 -6.38 19.40
CA ARG A 428 30.36 -5.01 19.60
C ARG A 428 28.83 -4.93 19.70
N ILE A 429 28.10 -5.70 18.90
CA ILE A 429 26.64 -5.85 19.01
C ILE A 429 26.26 -6.33 20.42
N CYS A 430 26.97 -7.34 20.94
CA CYS A 430 26.72 -7.91 22.27
C CYS A 430 26.95 -6.87 23.38
N GLU A 431 28.03 -6.10 23.31
CA GLU A 431 28.35 -5.04 24.28
C GLU A 431 27.26 -3.96 24.32
N VAL A 432 26.82 -3.48 23.15
CA VAL A 432 25.76 -2.47 23.02
C VAL A 432 24.43 -3.03 23.54
N PHE A 433 24.09 -4.26 23.18
CA PHE A 433 22.88 -4.93 23.64
C PHE A 433 22.87 -5.08 25.17
N GLN A 434 23.97 -5.53 25.76
CA GLN A 434 24.13 -5.65 27.21
C GLN A 434 24.00 -4.30 27.92
N THR A 435 24.75 -3.29 27.49
CA THR A 435 24.73 -1.95 28.11
C THR A 435 23.31 -1.36 28.12
N LYS A 436 22.60 -1.44 27.00
CA LYS A 436 21.23 -0.91 26.89
C LYS A 436 20.22 -1.76 27.65
N THR A 437 20.43 -3.08 27.75
CA THR A 437 19.61 -3.97 28.59
C THR A 437 19.70 -3.61 30.06
N GLU A 438 20.91 -3.41 30.60
CA GLU A 438 21.08 -3.03 32.02
C GLU A 438 20.42 -1.69 32.32
N ARG A 439 20.52 -0.72 31.40
CA ARG A 439 19.84 0.57 31.54
C ARG A 439 18.31 0.42 31.58
N CYS A 440 17.75 -0.52 30.81
CA CYS A 440 16.31 -0.82 30.86
C CYS A 440 15.92 -1.42 32.20
N LEU A 441 16.71 -2.38 32.70
CA LEU A 441 16.47 -3.03 34.00
C LEU A 441 16.60 -2.07 35.18
N ALA A 442 17.49 -1.08 35.08
CA ALA A 442 17.63 -0.01 36.06
C ALA A 442 16.46 0.99 36.08
N GLY A 443 15.43 0.82 35.23
CA GLY A 443 14.25 1.69 35.21
C GLY A 443 14.47 3.05 34.55
N GLY A 444 15.58 3.23 33.81
CA GLY A 444 15.85 4.48 33.12
C GLY A 444 14.82 4.78 32.02
N LYS A 445 14.53 6.06 31.77
CA LYS A 445 13.70 6.47 30.62
C LYS A 445 14.41 6.10 29.32
N GLN A 446 13.77 5.26 28.49
CA GLN A 446 14.34 4.85 27.22
C GLN A 446 14.06 5.86 26.12
N ARG A 447 15.01 5.98 25.17
CA ARG A 447 14.81 6.76 23.95
C ARG A 447 13.81 6.05 23.04
N ASN A 448 13.11 6.82 22.21
CA ASN A 448 12.26 6.24 21.17
C ASN A 448 13.09 5.27 20.30
N GLY A 449 12.50 4.15 19.87
CA GLY A 449 13.19 3.13 19.06
C GLY A 449 14.13 2.19 19.82
N THR A 450 14.44 2.41 21.11
CA THR A 450 15.37 1.55 21.87
C THR A 450 14.97 0.07 21.83
N TYR A 451 13.70 -0.24 22.06
CA TYR A 451 13.23 -1.64 22.06
C TYR A 451 13.24 -2.27 20.66
N THR A 452 12.93 -1.51 19.62
CA THR A 452 13.06 -1.97 18.23
C THR A 452 14.52 -2.28 17.92
N GLN A 453 15.44 -1.39 18.28
CA GLN A 453 16.88 -1.60 18.11
C GLN A 453 17.33 -2.88 18.84
N LEU A 454 17.02 -3.00 20.13
CA LEU A 454 17.38 -4.19 20.92
C LEU A 454 16.80 -5.47 20.32
N SER A 455 15.60 -5.43 19.75
CA SER A 455 14.99 -6.59 19.10
C SER A 455 15.78 -7.02 17.86
N HIS A 456 16.29 -6.08 17.05
CA HIS A 456 17.16 -6.40 15.92
C HIS A 456 18.55 -6.88 16.37
N LEU A 457 19.13 -6.28 17.41
CA LEU A 457 20.43 -6.74 17.95
C LEU A 457 20.34 -8.14 18.55
N ALA A 458 19.26 -8.47 19.27
CA ALA A 458 19.03 -9.82 19.77
C ALA A 458 18.95 -10.84 18.61
N GLN A 459 18.21 -10.50 17.55
CA GLN A 459 18.14 -11.34 16.34
C GLN A 459 19.52 -11.49 15.67
N ALA A 460 20.31 -10.42 15.58
CA ALA A 460 21.67 -10.46 15.05
C ALA A 460 22.57 -11.40 15.85
N LEU A 461 22.52 -11.35 17.18
CA LEU A 461 23.30 -12.24 18.07
C LEU A 461 22.90 -13.71 17.88
N GLY A 462 21.61 -13.98 17.67
CA GLY A 462 21.09 -15.31 17.33
C GLY A 462 21.64 -15.82 15.99
N ARG A 463 21.53 -15.00 14.93
CA ARG A 463 22.03 -15.35 13.57
C ARG A 463 23.54 -15.59 13.55
N LEU A 464 24.30 -14.74 14.24
CA LEU A 464 25.75 -14.84 14.39
C LEU A 464 26.18 -15.95 15.37
N ARG A 465 25.22 -16.60 16.05
CA ARG A 465 25.45 -17.63 17.09
C ARG A 465 26.51 -17.20 18.13
N HIS A 466 26.43 -15.94 18.57
CA HIS A 466 27.45 -15.37 19.45
C HIS A 466 27.27 -15.83 20.90
N ALA A 467 27.91 -16.94 21.27
CA ALA A 467 27.79 -17.57 22.60
C ALA A 467 27.94 -16.63 23.81
N PRO A 468 28.84 -15.62 23.82
CA PRO A 468 28.94 -14.68 24.95
C PRO A 468 27.67 -13.87 25.25
N ALA A 469 26.69 -13.83 24.32
CA ALA A 469 25.41 -13.18 24.55
C ALA A 469 24.43 -13.98 25.43
N ASP A 470 24.68 -15.27 25.69
CA ASP A 470 23.76 -16.14 26.44
C ASP A 470 23.31 -15.54 27.80
N PRO A 471 24.22 -15.02 28.67
CA PRO A 471 23.82 -14.50 29.97
C PRO A 471 22.88 -13.29 29.90
N VAL A 472 23.08 -12.39 28.94
CA VAL A 472 22.23 -11.21 28.76
C VAL A 472 20.89 -11.57 28.13
N LEU A 473 20.88 -12.49 27.16
CA LEU A 473 19.64 -12.94 26.52
C LEU A 473 18.70 -13.64 27.51
N ARG A 474 19.24 -14.43 28.45
CA ARG A 474 18.44 -15.10 29.51
C ARG A 474 17.68 -14.15 30.42
N LYS A 475 18.11 -12.88 30.55
CA LYS A 475 17.40 -11.85 31.34
C LYS A 475 16.02 -11.52 30.79
N TYR A 476 15.73 -11.91 29.55
CA TYR A 476 14.46 -11.65 28.87
C TYR A 476 13.40 -12.77 29.05
N ILE A 477 13.78 -13.92 29.60
CA ILE A 477 12.88 -15.07 29.82
C ILE A 477 11.78 -14.79 30.88
N PRO A 478 12.07 -14.15 32.03
CA PRO A 478 11.07 -13.96 33.09
C PRO A 478 9.82 -13.22 32.61
N LYS A 479 8.64 -13.70 33.01
CA LYS A 479 7.33 -13.11 32.66
C LYS A 479 7.18 -11.67 33.16
N GLN A 480 7.45 -11.45 34.44
CA GLN A 480 7.32 -10.16 35.12
C GLN A 480 8.56 -9.29 34.88
N SER A 481 8.83 -8.99 33.61
CA SER A 481 9.98 -8.19 33.20
C SER A 481 9.56 -6.77 32.82
N VAL A 482 10.38 -5.79 33.20
CA VAL A 482 10.27 -4.40 32.70
C VAL A 482 10.71 -4.27 31.22
N LEU A 483 11.24 -5.35 30.65
CA LEU A 483 11.73 -5.40 29.29
C LEU A 483 10.58 -5.59 28.30
N HIS A 484 10.68 -4.90 27.16
CA HIS A 484 9.62 -4.89 26.15
C HIS A 484 9.44 -6.28 25.51
N THR A 485 8.18 -6.67 25.35
CA THR A 485 7.73 -7.97 24.84
C THR A 485 8.41 -8.41 23.53
N ASN A 486 8.45 -7.53 22.52
CA ASN A 486 9.10 -7.86 21.25
C ASN A 486 10.60 -8.19 21.41
N THR A 487 11.29 -7.49 22.31
CA THR A 487 12.69 -7.78 22.61
C THR A 487 12.81 -9.08 23.37
N ARG A 488 11.85 -9.40 24.26
CA ARG A 488 11.79 -10.70 24.93
C ARG A 488 11.65 -11.85 23.95
N ALA A 489 10.70 -11.74 23.02
CA ALA A 489 10.49 -12.72 21.95
C ALA A 489 11.76 -12.89 21.09
N ALA A 490 12.39 -11.78 20.67
CA ALA A 490 13.64 -11.81 19.89
C ALA A 490 14.81 -12.46 20.64
N SER A 491 14.96 -12.17 21.94
CA SER A 491 16.01 -12.77 22.77
C SER A 491 15.81 -14.26 22.97
N ILE A 492 14.56 -14.70 23.21
CA ILE A 492 14.22 -16.12 23.33
C ILE A 492 14.47 -16.86 22.01
N TRP A 493 14.08 -16.25 20.89
CA TRP A 493 14.37 -16.77 19.56
C TRP A 493 15.88 -16.92 19.32
N ALA A 494 16.69 -15.94 19.74
CA ALA A 494 18.14 -15.98 19.64
C ALA A 494 18.76 -17.08 20.51
N LEU A 495 18.26 -17.30 21.73
CA LEU A 495 18.69 -18.41 22.59
C LEU A 495 18.52 -19.77 21.90
N GLY A 496 17.44 -19.97 21.14
CA GLY A 496 17.26 -21.18 20.34
C GLY A 496 18.34 -21.40 19.28
N HIS A 497 18.95 -20.34 18.73
CA HIS A 497 20.09 -20.46 17.82
C HIS A 497 21.41 -20.73 18.55
N LEU A 498 21.64 -20.10 19.70
CA LEU A 498 22.84 -20.29 20.51
C LEU A 498 22.93 -21.70 21.08
N HIS A 499 21.80 -22.26 21.50
CA HIS A 499 21.67 -23.60 22.05
C HIS A 499 21.14 -24.61 21.02
N ALA A 500 21.32 -24.34 19.73
CA ALA A 500 20.86 -25.24 18.67
C ALA A 500 21.51 -26.62 18.85
N GLU A 501 20.69 -27.66 18.90
CA GLU A 501 21.09 -29.06 19.11
C GLU A 501 21.80 -29.35 20.45
N THR A 502 21.71 -28.45 21.44
CA THR A 502 22.22 -28.67 22.79
C THR A 502 21.10 -28.66 23.84
N SER A 503 21.10 -29.65 24.72
CA SER A 503 20.09 -29.80 25.77
C SER A 503 20.51 -29.11 27.08
N ASP A 504 20.26 -27.81 27.18
CA ASP A 504 20.20 -27.13 28.48
C ASP A 504 18.80 -27.31 29.08
N SER A 505 18.66 -28.30 29.96
CA SER A 505 17.36 -28.65 30.56
C SER A 505 16.78 -27.57 31.47
N GLU A 506 17.62 -26.74 32.11
CA GLU A 506 17.12 -25.63 32.94
C GLU A 506 16.50 -24.56 32.05
N LEU A 507 17.18 -24.23 30.94
CA LEU A 507 16.65 -23.31 29.94
C LEU A 507 15.35 -23.86 29.33
N ALA A 508 15.37 -25.13 28.90
CA ALA A 508 14.22 -25.77 28.27
C ALA A 508 12.97 -25.72 29.18
N GLN A 509 13.14 -26.01 30.47
CA GLN A 509 12.03 -25.93 31.42
C GLN A 509 11.46 -24.51 31.54
N LYS A 510 12.32 -23.50 31.66
CA LYS A 510 11.90 -22.08 31.74
C LYS A 510 11.18 -21.61 30.47
N LEU A 511 11.60 -22.09 29.30
CA LEU A 511 10.93 -21.79 28.04
C LEU A 511 9.57 -22.50 27.95
N LEU A 512 9.48 -23.75 28.39
CA LEU A 512 8.22 -24.48 28.41
C LEU A 512 7.18 -23.83 29.33
N GLU A 513 7.60 -23.31 30.48
CA GLU A 513 6.74 -22.50 31.37
C GLU A 513 6.13 -21.30 30.65
N ARG A 514 6.87 -20.65 29.74
CA ARG A 514 6.33 -19.55 28.93
C ARG A 514 5.32 -20.08 27.93
N VAL A 515 5.64 -21.15 27.19
CA VAL A 515 4.72 -21.75 26.21
C VAL A 515 3.35 -22.07 26.81
N LEU A 516 3.35 -22.65 28.01
CA LEU A 516 2.14 -23.12 28.74
C LEU A 516 1.40 -22.04 29.53
N ASP A 517 1.90 -20.80 29.56
CA ASP A 517 1.27 -19.68 30.28
C ASP A 517 0.15 -19.05 29.44
N ASP A 518 -0.92 -19.84 29.24
CA ASP A 518 -2.04 -19.56 28.33
C ASP A 518 -3.40 -19.41 29.01
N ASP A 519 -3.44 -19.59 30.33
CA ASP A 519 -4.69 -19.70 31.09
C ASP A 519 -5.24 -18.34 31.52
N PHE A 520 -6.35 -17.95 30.91
CA PHE A 520 -7.09 -16.72 31.23
C PHE A 520 -7.85 -16.80 32.56
N GLU A 521 -8.36 -17.97 32.96
CA GLU A 521 -9.11 -18.15 34.21
C GLU A 521 -8.17 -18.08 35.42
N THR A 522 -7.02 -18.76 35.35
CA THR A 522 -5.99 -18.66 36.38
C THR A 522 -5.37 -17.25 36.43
N SER A 523 -5.26 -16.57 35.29
CA SER A 523 -4.86 -15.16 35.19
C SER A 523 -5.82 -14.21 35.92
N MET A 524 -7.14 -14.42 35.77
CA MET A 524 -8.17 -13.66 36.49
C MET A 524 -8.07 -13.85 38.02
N LEU A 525 -7.80 -15.08 38.47
CA LEU A 525 -7.63 -15.41 39.89
C LEU A 525 -6.34 -14.82 40.48
N ARG A 526 -5.25 -14.81 39.71
CA ARG A 526 -3.93 -14.31 40.14
C ARG A 526 -3.72 -12.81 39.89
N LYS A 527 -4.65 -12.13 39.22
CA LYS A 527 -4.53 -10.74 38.76
C LYS A 527 -3.27 -10.48 37.91
N GLU A 528 -2.82 -11.49 37.18
CA GLU A 528 -1.65 -11.41 36.29
C GLU A 528 -2.06 -11.92 34.91
N PRO A 529 -1.92 -11.10 33.84
CA PRO A 529 -2.31 -11.52 32.50
C PRO A 529 -1.50 -12.75 32.04
N PRO A 530 -2.04 -13.56 31.11
CA PRO A 530 -1.26 -14.64 30.47
C PRO A 530 -0.03 -14.07 29.75
N GLU A 531 0.95 -14.93 29.46
CA GLU A 531 2.16 -14.51 28.74
C GLU A 531 1.81 -14.04 27.32
N ASP A 532 2.62 -13.12 26.80
CA ASP A 532 2.43 -12.59 25.45
C ASP A 532 2.57 -13.66 24.37
N THR A 533 1.69 -13.60 23.36
CA THR A 533 1.61 -14.61 22.30
C THR A 533 2.93 -14.78 21.53
N GLU A 534 3.67 -13.69 21.25
CA GLU A 534 4.95 -13.81 20.52
C GLU A 534 6.06 -14.37 21.41
N VAL A 535 6.05 -14.07 22.71
CA VAL A 535 6.98 -14.69 23.67
C VAL A 535 6.75 -16.20 23.73
N ARG A 536 5.48 -16.62 23.86
CA ARG A 536 5.08 -18.03 23.85
C ARG A 536 5.48 -18.74 22.57
N ARG A 537 5.22 -18.10 21.42
CA ARG A 537 5.58 -18.60 20.09
C ARG A 537 7.09 -18.79 19.94
N MET A 538 7.89 -17.79 20.28
CA MET A 538 9.35 -17.86 20.17
C MET A 538 9.96 -18.85 21.17
N ALA A 539 9.36 -19.05 22.34
CA ALA A 539 9.77 -20.08 23.28
C ALA A 539 9.58 -21.49 22.71
N ALA A 540 8.44 -21.77 22.06
CA ALA A 540 8.22 -23.04 21.37
C ALA A 540 9.23 -23.24 20.24
N VAL A 541 9.48 -22.21 19.41
CA VAL A 541 10.50 -22.26 18.36
C VAL A 541 11.90 -22.55 18.93
N ALA A 542 12.27 -21.90 20.03
CA ALA A 542 13.57 -22.12 20.67
C ALA A 542 13.72 -23.57 21.18
N LEU A 543 12.69 -24.13 21.81
CA LEU A 543 12.66 -25.53 22.25
C LEU A 543 12.86 -26.53 21.12
N GLY A 544 12.20 -26.29 19.98
CA GLY A 544 12.36 -27.12 18.78
C GLY A 544 13.80 -27.10 18.25
N ARG A 545 14.43 -25.92 18.17
CA ARG A 545 15.84 -25.79 17.75
C ARG A 545 16.83 -26.44 18.71
N MET A 546 16.57 -26.35 20.02
CA MET A 546 17.40 -26.97 21.05
C MET A 546 17.30 -28.51 21.06
N ARG A 547 16.31 -29.09 20.36
CA ARG A 547 15.96 -30.51 20.42
C ARG A 547 15.66 -30.99 21.86
N ALA A 548 14.95 -30.17 22.63
CA ALA A 548 14.64 -30.42 24.05
C ALA A 548 13.56 -31.51 24.23
N THR A 549 13.99 -32.78 24.18
CA THR A 549 13.11 -33.97 24.24
C THR A 549 12.20 -34.03 25.46
N GLU A 550 12.62 -33.51 26.59
CA GLU A 550 11.87 -33.46 27.84
C GLU A 550 10.62 -32.56 27.78
N THR A 551 10.53 -31.68 26.77
CA THR A 551 9.43 -30.70 26.66
C THR A 551 8.27 -31.16 25.78
N VAL A 552 8.39 -32.31 25.09
CA VAL A 552 7.44 -32.77 24.06
C VAL A 552 6.01 -32.88 24.57
N ASP A 553 5.79 -33.43 25.77
CA ASP A 553 4.43 -33.58 26.31
C ASP A 553 3.79 -32.22 26.66
N GLY A 554 4.60 -31.27 27.11
CA GLY A 554 4.17 -29.89 27.31
C GLY A 554 3.84 -29.19 25.98
N LEU A 555 4.64 -29.42 24.94
CA LEU A 555 4.35 -28.90 23.59
C LEU A 555 3.05 -29.48 23.03
N ARG A 556 2.79 -30.78 23.22
CA ARG A 556 1.51 -31.42 22.83
C ARG A 556 0.34 -30.78 23.56
N THR A 557 0.49 -30.49 24.85
CA THR A 557 -0.51 -29.76 25.64
C THR A 557 -0.78 -28.37 25.05
N ALA A 558 0.26 -27.65 24.64
CA ALA A 558 0.12 -26.34 24.01
C ALA A 558 -0.64 -26.40 22.67
N VAL A 559 -0.35 -27.40 21.82
CA VAL A 559 -1.10 -27.64 20.58
C VAL A 559 -2.58 -27.90 20.87
N LEU A 560 -2.90 -28.75 21.84
CA LEU A 560 -4.27 -29.09 22.22
C LEU A 560 -5.05 -27.88 22.74
N ARG A 561 -4.44 -27.05 23.60
CA ARG A 561 -5.10 -25.89 24.21
C ARG A 561 -5.30 -24.72 23.25
N ASN A 562 -4.33 -24.46 22.39
CA ASN A 562 -4.32 -23.26 21.55
C ASN A 562 -4.81 -23.53 20.11
N GLY A 563 -4.82 -24.79 19.68
CA GLY A 563 -5.14 -25.20 18.32
C GLY A 563 -4.04 -24.88 17.32
N ILE A 564 -3.92 -25.72 16.28
CA ILE A 564 -2.90 -25.62 15.22
C ILE A 564 -2.97 -24.32 14.40
N GLN A 565 -4.13 -23.64 14.45
CA GLN A 565 -4.40 -22.39 13.75
C GLN A 565 -3.77 -21.17 14.44
N SER A 566 -3.45 -21.29 15.73
CA SER A 566 -2.83 -20.21 16.50
C SER A 566 -1.32 -20.13 16.25
N PRO A 567 -0.70 -18.94 16.33
CA PRO A 567 0.76 -18.81 16.18
C PRO A 567 1.55 -19.70 17.14
N THR A 568 1.11 -19.78 18.41
CA THR A 568 1.78 -20.62 19.43
C THR A 568 1.53 -22.10 19.21
N GLY A 569 0.30 -22.52 18.89
CA GLY A 569 -0.02 -23.92 18.63
C GLY A 569 0.74 -24.46 17.43
N TYR A 570 0.84 -23.67 16.35
CA TYR A 570 1.63 -24.05 15.19
C TYR A 570 3.14 -24.11 15.49
N ALA A 571 3.68 -23.14 16.24
CA ALA A 571 5.08 -23.17 16.67
C ALA A 571 5.40 -24.38 17.56
N ALA A 572 4.46 -24.79 18.43
CA ALA A 572 4.60 -26.00 19.25
C ALA A 572 4.58 -27.28 18.40
N ALA A 573 3.69 -27.36 17.40
CA ALA A 573 3.67 -28.47 16.46
C ALA A 573 4.97 -28.56 15.63
N TRP A 574 5.48 -27.42 15.15
CA TRP A 574 6.79 -27.36 14.51
C TRP A 574 7.92 -27.81 15.44
N ALA A 575 7.88 -27.43 16.72
CA ALA A 575 8.87 -27.85 17.69
C ALA A 575 8.83 -29.37 17.93
N ILE A 576 7.65 -29.97 18.02
CA ILE A 576 7.48 -31.43 18.11
C ILE A 576 8.08 -32.11 16.88
N HIS A 577 7.79 -31.62 15.67
CA HIS A 577 8.39 -32.12 14.44
C HIS A 577 9.92 -32.04 14.47
N ALA A 578 10.48 -30.90 14.87
CA ALA A 578 11.94 -30.71 14.96
C ALA A 578 12.62 -31.65 15.97
N ILE A 579 11.93 -32.02 17.05
CA ILE A 579 12.45 -32.89 18.11
C ILE A 579 12.29 -34.38 17.75
N THR A 580 11.15 -34.77 17.18
CA THR A 580 10.71 -36.18 17.07
C THR A 580 10.66 -36.70 15.63
N GLY A 581 10.57 -35.82 14.64
CA GLY A 581 10.30 -36.14 13.24
C GLY A 581 8.82 -36.37 12.91
N GLU A 582 7.90 -36.24 13.87
CA GLU A 582 6.45 -36.33 13.62
C GLU A 582 5.97 -35.32 12.58
N GLU A 583 5.04 -35.68 11.69
CA GLU A 583 4.51 -34.74 10.69
C GLU A 583 3.71 -33.59 11.34
N ILE A 584 3.90 -32.38 10.83
CA ILE A 584 3.14 -31.21 11.30
C ILE A 584 1.69 -31.32 10.77
N PRO A 585 0.66 -31.21 11.63
CA PRO A 585 -0.73 -31.27 11.18
C PRO A 585 -1.06 -30.17 10.16
N THR A 586 -1.88 -30.50 9.17
CA THR A 586 -2.27 -29.57 8.09
C THR A 586 -3.09 -28.40 8.64
N VAL A 587 -2.66 -27.18 8.34
CA VAL A 587 -3.42 -25.95 8.63
C VAL A 587 -4.47 -25.76 7.54
N ARG A 588 -5.75 -25.86 7.89
CA ARG A 588 -6.84 -25.52 6.96
C ARG A 588 -6.98 -23.99 6.87
N PRO A 589 -7.40 -23.44 5.73
CA PRO A 589 -7.79 -22.04 5.64
C PRO A 589 -8.85 -21.70 6.70
N ILE A 590 -8.74 -20.52 7.29
CA ILE A 590 -9.76 -19.97 8.17
C ILE A 590 -10.73 -19.22 7.27
N GLU A 591 -11.97 -19.71 7.18
CA GLU A 591 -13.04 -19.02 6.49
C GLU A 591 -13.47 -17.80 7.31
N ASN A 592 -13.11 -16.62 6.85
CA ASN A 592 -13.64 -15.37 7.37
C ASN A 592 -14.92 -15.05 6.60
N TRP A 593 -16.05 -15.42 7.17
CA TRP A 593 -17.36 -15.05 6.63
C TRP A 593 -17.54 -13.54 6.74
N ILE A 594 -17.74 -12.87 5.61
CA ILE A 594 -18.20 -11.50 5.63
C ILE A 594 -19.66 -11.53 6.03
N ASP A 595 -20.00 -10.90 7.14
CA ASP A 595 -21.35 -10.85 7.69
C ASP A 595 -22.00 -9.46 7.53
N GLY A 596 -23.22 -9.32 8.07
CA GLY A 596 -23.97 -8.06 8.04
C GLY A 596 -24.51 -7.72 6.65
N TRP A 597 -24.82 -8.73 5.84
CA TRP A 597 -25.53 -8.54 4.58
C TRP A 597 -26.99 -8.14 4.83
N PHE A 598 -27.56 -7.40 3.88
CA PHE A 598 -28.96 -6.97 3.95
C PHE A 598 -29.93 -8.13 4.19
N LEU A 599 -29.79 -9.18 3.39
CA LEU A 599 -30.49 -10.46 3.57
C LEU A 599 -29.44 -11.56 3.49
N THR A 600 -29.51 -12.47 4.45
CA THR A 600 -28.62 -13.64 4.54
C THR A 600 -29.50 -14.88 4.64
N PRO A 601 -29.25 -15.94 3.85
CA PRO A 601 -29.91 -17.21 4.04
C PRO A 601 -29.72 -17.70 5.47
N LEU A 602 -30.79 -18.20 6.09
CA LEU A 602 -30.66 -18.90 7.36
C LEU A 602 -29.77 -20.12 7.10
N LYS A 603 -28.68 -20.27 7.87
CA LYS A 603 -27.94 -21.53 7.88
C LYS A 603 -28.95 -22.64 8.13
N GLU A 604 -29.06 -23.63 7.23
CA GLU A 604 -29.49 -24.93 7.73
C GLU A 604 -28.49 -25.30 8.83
N PRO A 605 -28.93 -25.62 10.05
CA PRO A 605 -28.01 -26.16 11.03
C PRO A 605 -27.32 -27.37 10.35
N PRO A 606 -26.00 -27.55 10.50
CA PRO A 606 -25.40 -28.80 10.06
C PRO A 606 -26.25 -29.92 10.66
N ALA A 607 -26.69 -30.86 9.81
CA ALA A 607 -27.48 -32.00 10.26
C ALA A 607 -26.84 -32.50 11.55
N ALA A 608 -27.62 -32.51 12.64
CA ALA A 608 -27.16 -33.05 13.90
C ALA A 608 -26.57 -34.42 13.55
N ASP A 609 -25.27 -34.59 13.80
CA ASP A 609 -24.63 -35.89 13.74
C ASP A 609 -25.59 -36.83 14.44
N THR A 610 -26.14 -37.76 13.67
CA THR A 610 -26.96 -38.82 14.20
C THR A 610 -26.11 -39.53 15.24
N ALA A 611 -26.41 -39.25 16.51
CA ALA A 611 -26.27 -40.25 17.54
C ALA A 611 -26.93 -41.55 17.05
N VAL A 612 -26.44 -42.69 17.58
CA VAL A 612 -26.84 -44.10 17.32
C VAL A 612 -25.93 -44.74 16.27
N ASP A 613 -24.98 -45.67 16.54
CA ASP A 613 -24.81 -46.74 17.54
C ASP A 613 -23.29 -47.05 17.68
N GLY A 614 -22.69 -47.63 18.73
CA GLY A 614 -23.17 -48.59 19.72
C GLY A 614 -22.29 -49.86 19.70
N ASN A 615 -21.19 -49.87 20.47
CA ASN A 615 -20.66 -50.96 21.33
C ASN A 615 -19.31 -50.58 21.93
#